data_AF-A0A519TUK7-F1
#
_entry.id   AF-A0A519TUK7-F1
#
_cell.length_a   1.000
_cell.length_b   1.000
_cell.length_c   1.000
_cell.angle_alpha   90.00
_cell.angle_beta   90.00
_cell.angle_gamma   90.00
#
_symmetry.space_group_name_H-M   'P 1'
#
loop_
_entity.id
_entity.type
_entity.pdbx_description
1 polymer ?
#
loop_
_entity_poly.entity_id
_entity_poly.type
_entity_poly.pdbx_seq_one_letter_code
_entity_poly.pdbx_strand_id
1 'polypeptide(L)'
;MIDNEVFENKVRSYYKSDIALLNAYKETGKFKYVLKTETYVISDEMEATISAAKQKLRPVMELILPILKELHNREEKDFDYYLAIELMKSRHRTVFKEIEVLGLEEIAALNFDYKLVLQKIAQLKKHAENFPIITELSKYFKVGKSYTSTYIKIKLEAIFKKMKRADLKPSIQTLKKFFKLRPERTRVGANKGTKYLIEQALHKVD
;
A
#
# COMPACT_ATOMS: atom_id res chain seq x y z
N MET A 1 13.40 38.72 38.85
CA MET A 1 13.93 37.36 38.68
C MET A 1 12.87 36.61 37.88
N ILE A 2 13.17 36.14 36.68
CA ILE A 2 12.18 35.47 35.83
C ILE A 2 12.13 34.01 36.31
N ASP A 3 11.07 33.63 37.01
CA ASP A 3 10.94 32.30 37.65
C ASP A 3 10.75 31.14 36.65
N ASN A 4 10.65 31.42 35.34
CA ASN A 4 10.29 30.44 34.31
C ASN A 4 11.24 30.47 33.10
N GLU A 5 12.54 30.68 33.31
CA GLU A 5 13.52 30.55 32.22
C GLU A 5 13.74 29.08 31.85
N VAL A 6 13.25 28.69 30.68
CA VAL A 6 13.50 27.36 30.10
C VAL A 6 14.70 27.44 29.18
N PHE A 7 15.82 26.87 29.63
CA PHE A 7 17.04 26.77 28.83
C PHE A 7 17.00 25.52 27.96
N GLU A 8 16.64 25.68 26.69
CA GLU A 8 16.46 24.57 25.73
C GLU A 8 17.68 23.63 25.68
N ASN A 9 18.90 24.18 25.66
CA ASN A 9 20.14 23.38 25.66
C ASN A 9 20.32 22.55 26.93
N LYS A 10 19.89 23.08 28.08
CA LYS A 10 19.95 22.41 29.37
C LYS A 10 18.93 21.26 29.42
N VAL A 11 17.72 21.51 28.93
CA VAL A 11 16.68 20.47 28.77
C VAL A 11 17.19 19.34 27.88
N ARG A 12 17.76 19.66 26.71
CA ARG A 12 18.34 18.64 25.80
C ARG A 12 19.42 17.80 26.46
N SER A 13 20.23 18.38 27.35
CA SER A 13 21.29 17.64 28.03
C SER A 13 20.77 16.55 28.98
N TYR A 14 19.60 16.76 29.57
CA TYR A 14 18.97 15.80 30.49
C TYR A 14 18.37 14.60 29.74
N TYR A 15 17.81 14.80 28.55
CA TYR A 15 17.22 13.71 27.75
C TYR A 15 18.22 12.98 26.85
N LYS A 16 19.52 13.18 27.05
CA LYS A 16 20.58 12.55 26.23
C LYS A 16 20.76 11.06 26.53
N SER A 17 20.52 10.64 27.77
CA SER A 17 20.53 9.24 28.18
C SER A 17 19.63 9.04 29.40
N ASP A 18 19.22 7.80 29.62
CA ASP A 18 18.53 7.34 30.82
C ASP A 18 19.28 7.74 32.10
N ILE A 19 20.61 7.57 32.12
CA ILE A 19 21.48 7.96 33.24
C ILE A 19 21.44 9.48 33.48
N ALA A 20 21.53 10.28 32.41
CA ALA A 20 21.51 11.74 32.52
C ALA A 20 20.16 12.25 33.05
N LEU A 21 19.07 11.64 32.58
CA LEU A 21 17.72 11.97 33.02
C LEU A 21 17.51 11.61 34.49
N LEU A 22 17.90 10.39 34.89
CA LEU A 22 17.81 9.95 36.28
C LEU A 22 18.62 10.82 37.22
N ASN A 23 19.83 11.22 36.83
CA ASN A 23 20.67 12.10 37.64
C ASN A 23 20.07 13.50 37.76
N ALA A 24 19.48 14.05 36.69
CA ALA A 24 18.79 15.32 36.75
C ALA A 24 17.63 15.29 37.76
N TYR A 25 16.84 14.21 37.78
CA TYR A 25 15.78 14.03 38.78
C TYR A 25 16.33 13.88 40.21
N LYS A 26 17.43 13.14 40.41
CA LYS A 26 18.11 13.01 41.72
C LYS A 26 18.55 14.36 42.27
N GLU A 27 19.21 15.17 41.46
CA GLU A 27 19.81 16.45 41.86
C GLU A 27 18.77 17.46 42.36
N THR A 28 17.50 17.33 41.95
CA THR A 28 16.44 18.19 42.45
C THR A 28 16.05 17.92 43.91
N GLY A 29 16.31 16.72 44.43
CA GLY A 29 15.92 16.29 45.78
C GLY A 29 14.40 16.24 46.05
N LYS A 30 13.56 16.55 45.04
CA LYS A 30 12.09 16.66 45.18
C LYS A 30 11.35 15.37 44.86
N PHE A 31 12.01 14.40 44.25
CA PHE A 31 11.38 13.17 43.77
C PHE A 31 12.06 11.94 44.37
N LYS A 32 11.24 10.98 44.80
CA LYS A 32 11.68 9.61 45.02
C LYS A 32 11.37 8.84 43.73
N TYR A 33 12.38 8.31 43.07
CA TYR A 33 12.21 7.55 41.84
C TYR A 33 12.54 6.07 42.10
N VAL A 34 11.84 5.20 41.39
CA VAL A 34 12.11 3.76 41.33
C VAL A 34 12.40 3.44 39.87
N LEU A 35 13.60 2.92 39.59
CA LEU A 35 13.91 2.45 38.24
C LEU A 35 13.18 1.14 38.03
N LYS A 36 12.19 1.15 37.13
CA LYS A 36 11.57 -0.05 36.59
C LYS A 36 12.04 -0.19 35.15
N THR A 37 12.68 -1.31 34.85
CA THR A 37 12.98 -1.69 33.48
C THR A 37 11.76 -2.40 32.94
N GLU A 38 10.94 -1.68 32.18
CA GLU A 38 9.81 -2.28 31.46
C GLU A 38 10.29 -2.75 30.10
N THR A 39 9.99 -4.01 29.77
CA THR A 39 10.23 -4.57 28.45
C THR A 39 9.10 -4.08 27.56
N TYR A 40 9.36 -3.05 26.76
CA TYR A 40 8.42 -2.61 25.74
C TYR A 40 8.13 -3.76 24.78
N VAL A 41 6.89 -3.77 24.26
CA VAL A 41 6.39 -4.74 23.27
C VAL A 41 7.30 -4.86 22.05
N ILE A 42 7.94 -3.75 21.69
CA ILE A 42 8.99 -3.71 20.69
C ILE A 42 10.27 -3.43 21.47
N SER A 43 11.09 -4.46 21.65
CA SER A 43 12.40 -4.28 22.29
C SER A 43 13.33 -3.48 21.39
N ASP A 44 14.34 -2.85 21.99
CA ASP A 44 15.41 -2.17 21.25
C ASP A 44 16.12 -3.13 20.27
N GLU A 45 16.14 -4.43 20.58
CA GLU A 45 16.65 -5.47 19.69
C GLU A 45 15.77 -5.70 18.46
N MET A 46 14.44 -5.66 18.62
CA MET A 46 13.49 -5.72 17.49
C MET A 46 13.62 -4.49 16.61
N GLU A 47 13.77 -3.29 17.19
CA GLU A 47 14.05 -2.06 16.44
C GLU A 47 15.39 -2.13 15.70
N ALA A 48 16.45 -2.62 16.36
CA ALA A 48 17.75 -2.80 15.74
C ALA A 48 17.67 -3.79 14.57
N THR A 49 16.87 -4.86 14.68
CA THR A 49 16.67 -5.86 13.62
C THR A 49 15.93 -5.27 12.42
N ILE A 50 14.88 -4.48 12.64
CA ILE A 50 14.11 -3.80 11.58
C ILE A 50 14.99 -2.73 10.89
N SER A 51 15.78 -1.99 11.66
CA SER A 51 16.71 -0.99 11.12
C SER A 51 17.85 -1.65 10.33
N ALA A 52 18.41 -2.75 10.83
CA ALA A 52 19.43 -3.55 10.15
C ALA A 52 18.90 -4.25 8.88
N ALA A 53 17.59 -4.49 8.78
CA ALA A 53 16.98 -4.96 7.54
C ALA A 53 16.83 -3.89 6.46
N LYS A 54 17.15 -2.62 6.73
CA LYS A 54 17.47 -1.70 5.62
C LYS A 54 18.81 -2.05 4.97
N GLN A 55 19.71 -2.75 5.69
CA GLN A 55 21.02 -3.18 5.21
C GLN A 55 21.03 -4.62 4.67
N LYS A 56 20.22 -5.52 5.23
CA LYS A 56 19.96 -6.87 4.68
C LYS A 56 18.76 -6.80 3.74
N LEU A 57 18.85 -7.39 2.55
CA LEU A 57 17.84 -7.38 1.47
C LEU A 57 16.40 -7.88 1.81
N ARG A 58 16.02 -8.02 3.09
CA ARG A 58 14.66 -8.41 3.48
C ARG A 58 13.71 -7.21 3.36
N PRO A 59 12.59 -7.36 2.64
CA PRO A 59 11.57 -6.32 2.53
C PRO A 59 11.02 -5.95 3.91
N VAL A 60 10.96 -4.66 4.22
CA VAL A 60 10.49 -4.13 5.52
C VAL A 60 9.10 -4.68 5.92
N MET A 61 8.21 -4.92 4.94
CA MET A 61 6.89 -5.50 5.20
C MET A 61 6.95 -6.95 5.73
N GLU A 62 7.95 -7.74 5.33
CA GLU A 62 8.16 -9.09 5.84
C GLU A 62 8.45 -9.09 7.36
N LEU A 63 8.96 -7.98 7.88
CA LEU A 63 9.31 -7.81 9.30
C LEU A 63 8.19 -7.17 10.12
N ILE A 64 7.40 -6.32 9.49
CA ILE A 64 6.26 -5.65 10.15
C ILE A 64 5.09 -6.62 10.36
N LEU A 65 4.84 -7.53 9.40
CA LEU A 65 3.70 -8.45 9.48
C LEU A 65 3.71 -9.37 10.71
N PRO A 66 4.85 -9.98 11.13
CA PRO A 66 4.93 -10.73 12.39
C PRO A 66 4.59 -9.89 13.62
N ILE A 67 5.08 -8.64 13.68
CA ILE A 67 4.82 -7.73 14.81
C ILE A 67 3.33 -7.36 14.86
N LEU A 68 2.73 -7.11 13.69
CA LEU A 68 1.29 -6.87 13.60
C LEU A 68 0.47 -8.09 14.00
N LYS A 69 0.95 -9.30 13.70
CA LYS A 69 0.31 -10.54 14.14
C LYS A 69 0.33 -10.66 15.66
N GLU A 70 1.49 -10.43 16.29
CA GLU A 70 1.63 -10.45 17.74
C GLU A 70 0.75 -9.41 18.42
N LEU A 71 0.71 -8.18 17.89
CA LEU A 71 -0.15 -7.12 18.41
C LEU A 71 -1.64 -7.43 18.21
N HIS A 72 -2.03 -7.98 17.05
CA HIS A 72 -3.42 -8.29 16.74
C HIS A 72 -3.97 -9.45 17.59
N ASN A 73 -3.11 -10.39 17.97
CA ASN A 73 -3.49 -11.55 18.79
C ASN A 73 -3.59 -11.23 20.29
N ARG A 74 -3.34 -9.99 20.72
CA ARG A 74 -3.54 -9.59 22.11
C ARG A 74 -5.02 -9.60 22.45
N GLU A 75 -5.34 -10.11 23.64
CA GLU A 75 -6.72 -10.16 24.15
C GLU A 75 -7.29 -8.75 24.35
N GLU A 76 -6.44 -7.80 24.79
CA GLU A 76 -6.83 -6.40 24.99
C GLU A 76 -6.10 -5.46 24.02
N LYS A 77 -6.89 -4.58 23.39
CA LYS A 77 -6.40 -3.46 22.58
C LYS A 77 -6.34 -2.22 23.45
N ASP A 78 -5.32 -2.16 24.28
CA ASP A 78 -5.04 -1.09 25.22
C ASP A 78 -4.34 0.11 24.56
N PHE A 79 -3.99 1.12 25.37
CA PHE A 79 -3.26 2.29 24.89
C PHE A 79 -1.93 1.91 24.21
N ASP A 80 -1.22 0.93 24.75
CA ASP A 80 0.07 0.47 24.23
C ASP A 80 -0.06 -0.17 22.85
N TYR A 81 -1.15 -0.90 22.60
CA TYR A 81 -1.48 -1.41 21.28
C TYR A 81 -1.60 -0.28 20.25
N TYR A 82 -2.39 0.75 20.55
CA TYR A 82 -2.60 1.87 19.63
C TYR A 82 -1.32 2.71 19.43
N LEU A 83 -0.57 2.92 20.51
CA LEU A 83 0.72 3.61 20.45
C LEU A 83 1.72 2.85 19.57
N ALA A 84 1.81 1.53 19.70
CA ALA A 84 2.68 0.70 18.87
C ALA A 84 2.30 0.78 17.38
N ILE A 85 1.00 0.75 17.05
CA ILE A 85 0.52 0.91 15.67
C ILE A 85 0.89 2.30 15.12
N GLU A 86 0.67 3.36 15.89
CA GLU A 86 0.94 4.73 15.43
C GLU A 86 2.45 5.00 15.26
N LEU A 87 3.28 4.47 16.15
CA LEU A 87 4.74 4.51 16.03
C LEU A 87 5.21 3.78 14.77
N MET A 88 4.69 2.58 14.50
CA MET A 88 5.04 1.85 13.29
C MET A 88 4.58 2.58 12.02
N LYS A 89 3.38 3.18 12.05
CA LYS A 89 2.83 3.97 10.94
C LYS A 89 3.69 5.20 10.62
N SER A 90 4.13 5.92 11.65
CA SER A 90 4.98 7.11 11.49
C SER A 90 6.35 6.75 10.90
N ARG A 91 6.96 5.66 11.36
CA ARG A 91 8.31 5.22 10.96
C ARG A 91 8.34 4.48 9.62
N HIS A 92 7.27 3.76 9.27
CA HIS A 92 7.18 2.92 8.07
C HIS A 92 6.00 3.32 7.17
N ARG A 93 5.84 4.63 6.94
CA ARG A 93 4.71 5.20 6.21
C ARG A 93 4.40 4.54 4.86
N THR A 94 5.41 4.18 4.07
CA THR A 94 5.20 3.55 2.76
C THR A 94 4.56 2.18 2.88
N VAL A 95 5.02 1.36 3.83
CA VAL A 95 4.48 0.01 4.06
C VAL A 95 3.09 0.11 4.69
N PHE A 96 2.92 1.01 5.67
CA PHE A 96 1.62 1.20 6.31
C PHE A 96 0.54 1.71 5.36
N LYS A 97 0.90 2.54 4.36
CA LYS A 97 -0.05 2.88 3.28
C LYS A 97 -0.53 1.65 2.53
N GLU A 98 0.34 0.68 2.24
CA GLU A 98 -0.06 -0.55 1.55
C GLU A 98 -0.92 -1.46 2.42
N ILE A 99 -0.60 -1.52 3.71
CA ILE A 99 -1.40 -2.21 4.74
C ILE A 99 -2.79 -1.58 4.88
N GLU A 100 -2.88 -0.25 4.87
CA GLU A 100 -4.15 0.50 4.92
C GLU A 100 -5.03 0.26 3.69
N VAL A 101 -4.45 0.01 2.51
CA VAL A 101 -5.22 -0.36 1.31
C VAL A 101 -6.00 -1.66 1.51
N LEU A 102 -5.41 -2.61 2.24
CA LEU A 102 -6.00 -3.93 2.47
C LEU A 102 -6.84 -3.97 3.75
N GLY A 103 -6.42 -3.25 4.79
CA GLY A 103 -7.01 -3.30 6.12
C GLY A 103 -6.43 -4.42 6.98
N LEU A 104 -6.33 -4.18 8.29
CA LEU A 104 -5.77 -5.14 9.24
C LEU A 104 -6.60 -6.43 9.34
N GLU A 105 -7.92 -6.36 9.13
CA GLU A 105 -8.81 -7.52 9.18
C GLU A 105 -8.56 -8.49 8.02
N GLU A 106 -8.42 -7.97 6.79
CA GLU A 106 -8.08 -8.82 5.64
C GLU A 106 -6.67 -9.40 5.76
N ILE A 107 -5.72 -8.65 6.32
CA ILE A 107 -4.37 -9.17 6.61
C ILE A 107 -4.42 -10.29 7.65
N ALA A 108 -5.26 -10.12 8.69
CA ALA A 108 -5.48 -11.15 9.69
C ALA A 108 -6.11 -12.42 9.07
N ALA A 109 -7.07 -12.27 8.16
CA ALA A 109 -7.64 -13.40 7.41
C ALA A 109 -6.60 -14.13 6.54
N LEU A 110 -5.56 -13.43 6.09
CA LEU A 110 -4.41 -14.01 5.39
C LEU A 110 -3.31 -14.54 6.34
N ASN A 111 -3.59 -14.62 7.64
CA ASN A 111 -2.66 -15.05 8.69
C ASN A 111 -1.33 -14.26 8.72
N PHE A 112 -1.36 -13.00 8.26
CA PHE A 112 -0.18 -12.15 8.12
C PHE A 112 0.92 -12.75 7.23
N ASP A 113 0.57 -13.62 6.27
CA ASP A 113 1.53 -14.19 5.33
C ASP A 113 2.00 -13.13 4.31
N TYR A 114 3.31 -12.87 4.30
CA TYR A 114 3.92 -11.85 3.45
C TYR A 114 3.63 -12.03 1.95
N LYS A 115 3.67 -13.26 1.44
CA LYS A 115 3.47 -13.54 0.02
C LYS A 115 2.01 -13.33 -0.36
N LEU A 116 1.09 -13.80 0.46
CA LEU A 116 -0.35 -13.65 0.21
C LEU A 116 -0.79 -12.19 0.30
N VAL A 117 -0.31 -11.46 1.30
CA VAL A 117 -0.58 -10.02 1.46
C VAL A 117 -0.09 -9.24 0.25
N LEU A 118 1.14 -9.50 -0.24
CA LEU A 118 1.65 -8.86 -1.45
C LEU A 118 0.82 -9.17 -2.69
N GLN A 119 0.43 -10.43 -2.88
CA GLN A 119 -0.39 -10.82 -4.03
C GLN A 119 -1.73 -10.07 -4.02
N LYS A 120 -2.36 -9.95 -2.85
CA LYS A 120 -3.64 -9.27 -2.70
C LYS A 120 -3.52 -7.76 -2.94
N ILE A 121 -2.50 -7.12 -2.38
CA ILE A 121 -2.19 -5.71 -2.63
C ILE A 121 -1.94 -5.46 -4.13
N ALA A 122 -1.18 -6.34 -4.80
CA ALA A 122 -0.93 -6.23 -6.23
C ALA A 122 -2.19 -6.41 -7.08
N GLN A 123 -3.11 -7.29 -6.68
CA GLN A 123 -4.41 -7.44 -7.34
C GLN A 123 -5.25 -6.15 -7.20
N LEU A 124 -5.38 -5.62 -5.98
CA LEU A 124 -6.14 -4.40 -5.72
C LEU A 124 -5.59 -3.20 -6.50
N LYS A 125 -4.26 -3.02 -6.51
CA LYS A 125 -3.59 -1.97 -7.30
C LYS A 125 -3.85 -2.13 -8.80
N LYS A 126 -3.78 -3.35 -9.34
CA LYS A 126 -4.12 -3.62 -10.75
C LYS A 126 -5.58 -3.28 -11.06
N HIS A 127 -6.52 -3.61 -10.18
CA HIS A 127 -7.93 -3.25 -10.37
C HIS A 127 -8.13 -1.73 -10.35
N ALA A 128 -7.52 -1.02 -9.40
CA ALA A 128 -7.60 0.43 -9.28
C ALA A 128 -6.98 1.17 -10.48
N GLU A 129 -5.79 0.74 -10.94
CA GLU A 129 -5.13 1.33 -12.12
C GLU A 129 -5.89 1.10 -13.43
N ASN A 130 -6.61 -0.02 -13.53
CA ASN A 130 -7.38 -0.37 -14.71
C ASN A 130 -8.74 0.33 -14.77
N PHE A 131 -9.29 0.78 -13.64
CA PHE A 131 -10.63 1.36 -13.57
C PHE A 131 -10.80 2.62 -14.45
N PRO A 132 -9.89 3.63 -14.40
CA PRO A 132 -9.99 4.79 -15.29
C PRO A 132 -9.91 4.41 -16.78
N ILE A 133 -9.11 3.38 -17.11
CA ILE A 133 -8.96 2.90 -18.48
C ILE A 133 -10.26 2.24 -18.94
N ILE A 134 -10.86 1.39 -18.11
CA ILE A 134 -12.13 0.72 -18.44
C ILE A 134 -13.22 1.77 -18.67
N THR A 135 -13.33 2.76 -17.79
CA THR A 135 -14.30 3.86 -17.92
C THR A 135 -14.10 4.62 -19.23
N GLU A 136 -12.86 4.99 -19.57
CA GLU A 136 -12.61 5.70 -20.83
C GLU A 136 -12.86 4.79 -22.06
N LEU A 137 -12.47 3.52 -22.02
CA LEU A 137 -12.74 2.55 -23.10
C LEU A 137 -14.24 2.37 -23.34
N SER A 138 -15.04 2.30 -22.27
CA SER A 138 -16.50 2.12 -22.33
C SER A 138 -17.23 3.26 -23.05
N LYS A 139 -16.61 4.44 -23.18
CA LYS A 139 -17.16 5.57 -23.96
C LYS A 139 -17.13 5.28 -25.46
N TYR A 140 -16.11 4.58 -25.95
CA TYR A 140 -15.89 4.31 -27.37
C TYR A 140 -16.33 2.90 -27.79
N PHE A 141 -16.21 1.95 -26.89
CA PHE A 141 -16.43 0.52 -27.13
C PHE A 141 -17.68 0.07 -26.37
N LYS A 142 -18.78 -0.11 -27.09
CA LYS A 142 -20.08 -0.51 -26.52
C LYS A 142 -20.31 -2.00 -26.68
N VAL A 143 -20.84 -2.61 -25.63
CA VAL A 143 -21.32 -4.00 -25.65
C VAL A 143 -22.40 -4.16 -26.72
N GLY A 144 -22.37 -5.27 -27.45
CA GLY A 144 -23.27 -5.56 -28.57
C GLY A 144 -22.90 -4.89 -29.90
N LYS A 145 -21.80 -4.11 -29.95
CA LYS A 145 -21.30 -3.51 -31.20
C LYS A 145 -20.03 -4.19 -31.71
N SER A 146 -19.92 -4.26 -33.03
CA SER A 146 -18.78 -4.83 -33.73
C SER A 146 -17.88 -3.76 -34.33
N TYR A 147 -16.58 -3.87 -34.10
CA TYR A 147 -15.58 -2.90 -34.55
C TYR A 147 -14.50 -3.59 -35.41
N THR A 148 -13.97 -2.89 -36.41
CA THR A 148 -12.84 -3.41 -37.20
C THR A 148 -11.54 -3.35 -36.40
N SER A 149 -10.59 -4.22 -36.71
CA SER A 149 -9.24 -4.21 -36.11
C SER A 149 -8.57 -2.84 -36.21
N THR A 150 -8.67 -2.19 -37.37
CA THR A 150 -8.10 -0.87 -37.63
C THR A 150 -8.75 0.21 -36.75
N TYR A 151 -10.08 0.22 -36.65
CA TYR A 151 -10.79 1.16 -35.79
C TYR A 151 -10.40 0.99 -34.32
N ILE A 152 -10.35 -0.26 -33.84
CA ILE A 152 -9.93 -0.57 -32.47
C ILE A 152 -8.53 -0.02 -32.20
N LYS A 153 -7.57 -0.27 -33.10
CA LYS A 153 -6.19 0.18 -32.93
C LYS A 153 -6.09 1.71 -32.85
N ILE A 154 -6.74 2.41 -33.77
CA ILE A 154 -6.74 3.88 -33.82
C ILE A 154 -7.35 4.48 -32.53
N LYS A 155 -8.48 3.92 -32.08
CA LYS A 155 -9.14 4.42 -30.85
C LYS A 155 -8.33 4.11 -29.60
N LEU A 156 -7.73 2.92 -29.49
CA LEU A 156 -6.85 2.59 -28.37
C LEU A 156 -5.64 3.53 -28.31
N GLU A 157 -5.02 3.83 -29.45
CA GLU A 157 -3.88 4.73 -29.53
C GLU A 157 -4.24 6.15 -29.04
N ALA A 158 -5.39 6.68 -29.47
CA ALA A 158 -5.89 7.97 -29.01
C ALA A 158 -6.16 7.98 -27.48
N ILE A 159 -6.78 6.92 -26.96
CA ILE A 159 -7.10 6.79 -25.53
C ILE A 159 -5.81 6.70 -24.70
N PHE A 160 -4.86 5.84 -25.08
CA PHE A 160 -3.61 5.67 -24.34
C PHE A 160 -2.74 6.93 -24.36
N LYS A 161 -2.72 7.65 -25.49
CA LYS A 161 -2.05 8.96 -25.57
C LYS A 161 -2.69 9.99 -24.63
N LYS A 162 -4.02 10.06 -24.59
CA LYS A 162 -4.76 10.96 -23.69
C LYS A 162 -4.50 10.64 -22.21
N MET A 163 -4.39 9.36 -21.87
CA MET A 163 -4.15 8.87 -20.51
C MET A 163 -2.66 8.80 -20.13
N LYS A 164 -1.74 9.22 -21.01
CA LYS A 164 -0.27 9.11 -20.82
C LYS A 164 0.19 7.67 -20.52
N ARG A 165 -0.48 6.66 -21.08
CA ARG A 165 -0.17 5.23 -20.90
C ARG A 165 0.68 4.69 -22.05
N ALA A 166 1.93 5.13 -22.11
CA ALA A 166 2.89 4.67 -23.13
C ALA A 166 3.31 3.20 -22.93
N ASP A 167 3.05 2.64 -21.74
CA ASP A 167 3.28 1.23 -21.39
C ASP A 167 2.35 0.25 -22.13
N LEU A 168 1.21 0.73 -22.65
CA LEU A 168 0.21 -0.11 -23.30
C LEU A 168 0.30 -0.04 -24.83
N LYS A 169 0.52 -1.19 -25.45
CA LYS A 169 0.51 -1.31 -26.92
C LYS A 169 -0.94 -1.29 -27.45
N PRO A 170 -1.31 -0.42 -28.41
CA PRO A 170 -2.65 -0.43 -28.99
C PRO A 170 -2.83 -1.67 -29.88
N SER A 171 -3.59 -2.65 -29.38
CA SER A 171 -3.84 -3.91 -30.07
C SER A 171 -5.17 -4.53 -29.64
N ILE A 172 -5.70 -5.44 -30.46
CA ILE A 172 -6.89 -6.22 -30.09
C ILE A 172 -6.62 -7.05 -28.83
N GLN A 173 -5.41 -7.59 -28.66
CA GLN A 173 -5.04 -8.33 -27.46
C GLN A 173 -5.14 -7.45 -26.21
N THR A 174 -4.80 -6.17 -26.33
CA THR A 174 -4.93 -5.21 -25.23
C THR A 174 -6.39 -4.95 -24.90
N LEU A 175 -7.27 -4.82 -25.90
CA LEU A 175 -8.71 -4.69 -25.66
C LEU A 175 -9.30 -5.96 -25.01
N LYS A 176 -8.81 -7.15 -25.37
CA LYS A 176 -9.20 -8.43 -24.75
C LYS A 176 -8.89 -8.52 -23.26
N LYS A 177 -7.97 -7.71 -22.73
CA LYS A 177 -7.71 -7.64 -21.28
C LYS A 177 -8.88 -7.01 -20.51
N PHE A 178 -9.68 -6.18 -21.17
CA PHE A 178 -10.76 -5.42 -20.55
C PHE A 178 -12.16 -5.86 -21.01
N PHE A 179 -12.28 -6.45 -22.20
CA PHE A 179 -13.55 -6.89 -22.78
C PHE A 179 -13.45 -8.32 -23.33
N LYS A 180 -14.56 -9.06 -23.25
CA LYS A 180 -14.71 -10.31 -23.99
C LYS A 180 -15.06 -9.98 -25.44
N LEU A 181 -14.21 -10.41 -26.36
CA LEU A 181 -14.36 -10.15 -27.80
C LEU A 181 -14.61 -11.45 -28.56
N ARG A 182 -15.62 -11.44 -29.44
CA ARG A 182 -15.87 -12.52 -30.40
C ARG A 182 -15.51 -12.05 -31.81
N PRO A 183 -14.66 -12.78 -32.56
CA PRO A 183 -14.40 -12.45 -33.95
C PRO A 183 -15.64 -12.72 -34.81
N GLU A 184 -16.11 -11.71 -35.52
CA GLU A 184 -17.12 -11.82 -36.56
C GLU A 184 -16.45 -11.75 -37.92
N ARG A 185 -16.56 -12.84 -38.68
CA ARG A 185 -16.13 -12.88 -40.08
C ARG A 185 -17.20 -12.20 -40.92
N THR A 186 -17.01 -10.92 -41.23
CA THR A 186 -17.83 -10.23 -42.23
C THR A 186 -17.13 -10.26 -43.59
N ARG A 187 -17.79 -10.81 -44.61
CA ARG A 187 -17.44 -10.53 -46.00
C ARG A 187 -17.86 -9.10 -46.30
N VAL A 188 -16.93 -8.15 -46.29
CA VAL A 188 -17.17 -6.76 -46.72
C VAL A 188 -16.56 -6.61 -48.11
N GLY A 189 -17.29 -7.03 -49.15
CA GLY A 189 -16.79 -7.02 -50.54
C GLY A 189 -15.53 -7.87 -50.77
N ALA A 190 -14.65 -7.42 -51.68
CA ALA A 190 -13.40 -8.11 -52.06
C ALA A 190 -12.31 -8.11 -50.97
N ASN A 191 -12.47 -7.30 -49.90
CA ASN A 191 -11.51 -7.23 -48.80
C ASN A 191 -12.00 -8.05 -47.60
N LYS A 192 -11.29 -9.13 -47.27
CA LYS A 192 -11.52 -9.93 -46.07
C LYS A 192 -11.16 -9.11 -44.83
N GLY A 193 -12.14 -8.46 -44.21
CA GLY A 193 -11.99 -7.75 -42.93
C GLY A 193 -12.50 -8.58 -41.76
N THR A 194 -11.76 -8.65 -40.66
CA THR A 194 -12.26 -9.24 -39.39
C THR A 194 -12.82 -8.12 -38.51
N LYS A 195 -14.08 -8.24 -38.11
CA LYS A 195 -14.69 -7.41 -37.07
C LYS A 195 -14.65 -8.17 -35.73
N TYR A 196 -14.69 -7.43 -34.63
CA TYR A 196 -14.74 -7.98 -33.29
C TYR A 196 -15.97 -7.42 -32.58
N LEU A 197 -16.90 -8.30 -32.23
CA LEU A 197 -18.06 -8.02 -31.40
C LEU A 197 -17.62 -7.94 -29.93
N ILE A 198 -18.08 -6.91 -29.22
CA ILE A 198 -17.88 -6.77 -27.79
C ILE A 198 -19.04 -7.45 -27.06
N GLU A 199 -18.78 -8.60 -26.42
CA GLU A 199 -19.82 -9.39 -25.74
C GLU A 199 -20.11 -8.90 -24.33
N GLN A 200 -19.07 -8.53 -23.59
CA GLN A 200 -19.17 -8.05 -22.20
C GLN A 200 -17.90 -7.34 -21.77
N ALA A 201 -18.00 -6.44 -20.79
CA ALA A 201 -16.84 -5.94 -20.04
C ALA A 201 -16.41 -7.00 -19.01
N LEU A 202 -15.10 -7.24 -18.87
CA LEU A 202 -14.56 -8.21 -17.91
C LEU A 202 -14.49 -7.66 -16.48
N HIS A 203 -14.60 -6.35 -16.34
CA HIS A 203 -14.68 -5.65 -15.07
C HIS A 203 -15.95 -4.81 -15.11
N LYS A 204 -16.96 -5.18 -14.31
CA LYS A 204 -18.13 -4.33 -14.12
C LYS A 204 -17.69 -3.10 -13.34
N VAL A 205 -17.98 -1.93 -13.91
CA VAL A 205 -18.05 -0.68 -13.18
C VAL A 205 -19.49 -0.65 -12.67
N ASP A 206 -19.68 -1.03 -11.41
CA ASP A 206 -20.96 -0.81 -10.73
C ASP A 206 -21.12 0.69 -10.43
#